data_AF-A0A5E4LT95-F1
#
_entry.id   AF-A0A5E4LT95-F1
#
_cell.length_a   1.000
_cell.length_b   1.000
_cell.length_c   1.000
_cell.angle_alpha   90.00
_cell.angle_beta   90.00
_cell.angle_gamma   90.00
#
_symmetry.space_group_name_H-M   'P 1'
#
loop_
_entity.id
_entity.type
_entity.pdbx_description
1 polymer ?
#
loop_
_entity_poly.entity_id
_entity_poly.type
_entity_poly.pdbx_seq_one_letter_code
_entity_poly.pdbx_strand_id
1 'polypeptide(L)'
;MFGGDEVIFTGQYKGFKLGIAFDLKGKEPEEVAQVLAYVSSKLEQPAFEFSEIDTKKIDGMAKVKGTGLKAIVEFIESAGKLRDELGKCVNNPKLICVAECYLFNKLLTQANVQFKIVPTNAPKPSDEKIEDFIGFVGKYKEWVAIKKLGLGKVQDYEVSGILSGVNHSIVNKAFDFAGVNKNDALVDSVVKGKRKSYNNLAAALKELEPKLSKNQDDAYVVCKVFENLGYKPYASPDMLTDAHPDIKPPKVKGRKPKG
;
A
#
# COMPACT_ATOMS: atom_id res chain seq x y z
N MET A 1 -23.53 10.15 -14.14
CA MET A 1 -23.98 9.78 -12.77
C MET A 1 -23.84 8.28 -12.68
N PHE A 2 -22.95 7.76 -11.84
CA PHE A 2 -23.03 6.36 -11.40
C PHE A 2 -23.57 6.34 -9.97
N GLY A 3 -24.57 5.50 -9.78
CA GLY A 3 -25.37 5.28 -8.58
C GLY A 3 -25.81 3.82 -8.58
N GLY A 4 -24.85 2.93 -8.84
CA GLY A 4 -25.01 1.49 -8.96
C GLY A 4 -24.66 0.78 -7.66
N ASP A 5 -23.38 0.78 -7.26
CA ASP A 5 -22.84 0.98 -5.89
C ASP A 5 -21.31 1.05 -6.04
N GLU A 6 -20.72 2.22 -6.28
CA GLU A 6 -19.51 2.34 -7.13
C GLU A 6 -18.13 1.96 -6.54
N VAL A 7 -17.16 1.74 -7.43
CA VAL A 7 -15.84 2.34 -7.24
C VAL A 7 -15.34 2.94 -8.54
N ILE A 8 -14.86 4.18 -8.52
CA ILE A 8 -14.44 4.93 -9.69
C ILE A 8 -13.14 5.67 -9.32
N PHE A 9 -12.22 5.86 -10.25
CA PHE A 9 -11.07 6.73 -10.11
C PHE A 9 -10.75 7.35 -11.47
N THR A 10 -10.20 8.56 -11.53
CA THR A 10 -9.71 9.19 -12.78
C THR A 10 -8.49 10.03 -12.48
N GLY A 11 -7.59 10.24 -13.42
CA GLY A 11 -6.36 10.98 -13.18
C GLY A 11 -5.44 11.00 -14.39
N GLN A 12 -5.12 12.20 -14.86
CA GLN A 12 -4.06 12.45 -15.83
C GLN A 12 -2.99 13.32 -15.16
N TYR A 13 -1.72 12.93 -15.22
CA TYR A 13 -0.62 13.73 -14.71
C TYR A 13 0.73 13.30 -15.31
N LYS A 14 1.47 14.22 -15.95
CA LYS A 14 2.81 13.95 -16.52
C LYS A 14 2.96 12.61 -17.27
N GLY A 15 2.02 12.32 -18.18
CA GLY A 15 2.02 11.09 -18.97
C GLY A 15 1.38 9.88 -18.29
N PHE A 16 1.19 9.90 -16.97
CA PHE A 16 0.23 9.02 -16.30
C PHE A 16 -1.18 9.40 -16.76
N LYS A 17 -1.95 8.38 -17.15
CA LYS A 17 -3.34 8.48 -17.57
C LYS A 17 -4.07 7.30 -16.96
N LEU A 18 -5.13 7.52 -16.19
CA LEU A 18 -5.95 6.41 -15.73
C LEU A 18 -7.37 6.91 -15.46
N GLY A 19 -8.37 6.14 -15.90
CA GLY A 19 -9.79 6.28 -15.54
C GLY A 19 -10.32 4.87 -15.31
N ILE A 20 -11.04 4.60 -14.22
CA ILE A 20 -11.59 3.28 -13.90
C ILE A 20 -12.96 3.48 -13.26
N ALA A 21 -13.97 2.70 -13.65
CA ALA A 21 -15.27 2.62 -12.98
C ALA A 21 -15.72 1.16 -12.82
N PHE A 22 -16.46 0.85 -11.76
CA PHE A 22 -17.17 -0.42 -11.59
C PHE A 22 -18.50 -0.19 -10.86
N ASP A 23 -19.49 -1.02 -11.18
CA ASP A 23 -20.79 -1.13 -10.52
C ASP A 23 -20.76 -2.29 -9.51
N LEU A 24 -20.78 -1.98 -8.21
CA LEU A 24 -20.75 -3.00 -7.14
C LEU A 24 -22.15 -3.36 -6.65
N LYS A 25 -23.22 -2.95 -7.34
CA LYS A 25 -24.58 -3.30 -6.95
C LYS A 25 -24.77 -4.81 -6.92
N GLY A 26 -25.21 -5.31 -5.76
CA GLY A 26 -25.48 -6.74 -5.58
C GLY A 26 -24.23 -7.63 -5.62
N LYS A 27 -23.03 -7.05 -5.55
CA LYS A 27 -21.78 -7.81 -5.44
C LYS A 27 -21.58 -8.33 -4.04
N GLU A 28 -21.05 -9.55 -3.92
CA GLU A 28 -20.67 -10.10 -2.62
C GLU A 28 -19.38 -9.42 -2.11
N PRO A 29 -19.13 -9.40 -0.78
CA PRO A 29 -17.93 -8.78 -0.21
C PRO A 29 -16.63 -9.27 -0.84
N GLU A 30 -16.47 -10.56 -1.11
CA GLU A 30 -15.22 -11.05 -1.71
C GLU A 30 -15.01 -10.48 -3.12
N GLU A 31 -16.06 -10.34 -3.93
CA GLU A 31 -15.96 -9.70 -5.25
C GLU A 31 -15.52 -8.24 -5.14
N VAL A 32 -16.04 -7.50 -4.15
CA VAL A 32 -15.63 -6.12 -3.87
C VAL A 32 -14.16 -6.06 -3.47
N ALA A 33 -13.68 -7.00 -2.66
CA ALA A 33 -12.26 -7.08 -2.31
C ALA A 33 -11.37 -7.26 -3.54
N GLN A 34 -11.79 -8.09 -4.50
CA GLN A 34 -11.06 -8.30 -5.76
C GLN A 34 -11.01 -7.02 -6.61
N VAL A 35 -12.10 -6.26 -6.67
CA VAL A 35 -12.12 -4.95 -7.35
C VAL A 35 -11.15 -3.97 -6.69
N LEU A 36 -11.15 -3.87 -5.36
CA LEU A 36 -10.24 -2.97 -4.64
C LEU A 36 -8.77 -3.37 -4.81
N ALA A 37 -8.49 -4.68 -4.80
CA ALA A 37 -7.16 -5.22 -5.10
C ALA A 37 -6.69 -4.87 -6.52
N TYR A 38 -7.60 -4.93 -7.50
CA TYR A 38 -7.32 -4.51 -8.87
C TYR A 38 -6.94 -3.04 -8.93
N VAL A 39 -7.72 -2.14 -8.32
CA VAL A 39 -7.40 -0.71 -8.28
C VAL A 39 -6.04 -0.48 -7.62
N SER A 40 -5.75 -1.14 -6.50
CA SER A 40 -4.45 -1.04 -5.80
C SER A 40 -3.27 -1.37 -6.73
N SER A 41 -3.39 -2.43 -7.52
CA SER A 41 -2.33 -2.84 -8.46
C SER A 41 -2.02 -1.79 -9.53
N LYS A 42 -2.97 -0.90 -9.84
CA LYS A 42 -2.81 0.16 -10.84
C LYS A 42 -2.24 1.46 -10.26
N LEU A 43 -2.45 1.72 -8.97
CA LEU A 43 -2.02 2.96 -8.32
C LEU A 43 -0.65 2.86 -7.67
N GLU A 44 -0.23 1.65 -7.30
CA GLU A 44 0.96 1.46 -6.48
C GLU A 44 2.25 1.96 -7.13
N GLN A 45 2.54 1.56 -8.36
CA GLN A 45 3.76 1.98 -9.05
C GLN A 45 3.79 3.51 -9.30
N PRO A 46 2.73 4.14 -9.85
CA PRO A 46 2.70 5.60 -10.00
C PRO A 46 2.83 6.36 -8.68
N ALA A 47 2.28 5.83 -7.57
CA ALA A 47 2.43 6.44 -6.26
C ALA A 47 3.91 6.55 -5.85
N PHE A 48 4.75 5.56 -6.17
CA PHE A 48 6.19 5.62 -5.92
C PHE A 48 6.94 6.46 -6.95
N GLU A 49 6.56 6.44 -8.22
CA GLU A 49 7.23 7.23 -9.26
C GLU A 49 7.12 8.75 -9.01
N PHE A 50 6.00 9.20 -8.46
CA PHE A 50 5.81 10.61 -8.09
C PHE A 50 6.32 10.97 -6.68
N SER A 51 6.95 10.05 -5.97
CA SER A 51 7.37 10.23 -4.57
C SER A 51 8.78 10.82 -4.38
N GLU A 52 9.42 11.27 -5.47
CA GLU A 52 10.77 11.85 -5.50
C GLU A 52 11.91 10.88 -5.14
N ILE A 53 11.65 9.57 -5.16
CA ILE A 53 12.68 8.52 -5.03
C ILE A 53 13.14 8.01 -6.41
N ASP A 54 14.37 7.50 -6.47
CA ASP A 54 14.88 6.78 -7.65
C ASP A 54 14.42 5.32 -7.62
N THR A 55 13.24 5.07 -8.19
CA THR A 55 12.64 3.72 -8.26
C THR A 55 13.51 2.76 -9.08
N LYS A 56 14.16 3.22 -10.15
CA LYS A 56 15.02 2.37 -11.00
C LYS A 56 16.23 1.86 -10.25
N LYS A 57 16.85 2.71 -9.44
CA LYS A 57 17.98 2.30 -8.60
C LYS A 57 17.56 1.28 -7.55
N ILE A 58 16.41 1.48 -6.91
CA ILE A 58 15.86 0.51 -5.95
C ILE A 58 15.51 -0.81 -6.64
N ASP A 59 14.93 -0.79 -7.85
CA ASP A 59 14.66 -2.01 -8.63
C ASP A 59 15.96 -2.77 -8.94
N GLY A 60 17.06 -2.07 -9.19
CA GLY A 60 18.39 -2.66 -9.36
C GLY A 60 18.94 -3.33 -8.10
N MET A 61 18.54 -2.85 -6.92
CA MET A 61 18.92 -3.38 -5.60
C MET A 61 18.01 -4.51 -5.12
N ALA A 62 16.71 -4.42 -5.40
CA ALA A 62 15.69 -5.34 -4.96
C ALA A 62 15.78 -6.64 -5.77
N LYS A 63 16.73 -7.50 -5.42
CA LYS A 63 16.97 -8.79 -6.08
C LYS A 63 16.99 -9.89 -5.05
N VAL A 64 15.86 -10.56 -4.88
CA VAL A 64 15.78 -11.76 -4.04
C VAL A 64 16.05 -13.02 -4.87
N LYS A 65 16.70 -14.01 -4.26
CA LYS A 65 16.82 -15.35 -4.81
C LYS A 65 15.91 -16.26 -3.98
N GLY A 66 14.97 -16.95 -4.63
CA GLY A 66 14.03 -17.85 -3.96
C GLY A 66 12.66 -17.23 -3.69
N THR A 67 11.88 -17.90 -2.86
CA THR A 67 10.49 -17.55 -2.55
C THR A 67 10.25 -17.54 -1.04
N GLY A 68 9.13 -16.94 -0.63
CA GLY A 68 8.73 -16.89 0.77
C GLY A 68 9.44 -15.79 1.57
N LEU A 69 9.14 -15.76 2.87
CA LEU A 69 9.73 -14.78 3.78
C LEU A 69 11.22 -15.03 3.98
N LYS A 70 11.67 -16.29 3.88
CA LYS A 70 13.08 -16.67 3.98
C LYS A 70 13.96 -15.92 2.99
N ALA A 71 13.53 -15.80 1.74
CA ALA A 71 14.28 -15.08 0.71
C ALA A 71 14.46 -13.59 1.06
N ILE A 72 13.48 -12.99 1.73
CA ILE A 72 13.53 -11.60 2.20
C ILE A 72 14.44 -11.47 3.41
N VAL A 73 14.39 -12.43 4.34
CA VAL A 73 15.31 -12.50 5.50
C VAL A 73 16.76 -12.57 5.02
N GLU A 74 17.07 -13.47 4.09
CA GLU A 74 18.41 -13.62 3.51
C GLU A 74 18.88 -12.34 2.81
N PHE A 75 17.98 -11.65 2.11
CA PHE A 75 18.28 -10.34 1.53
C PHE A 75 18.64 -9.31 2.61
N ILE A 76 17.81 -9.17 3.65
CA ILE A 76 18.04 -8.20 4.72
C ILE A 76 19.36 -8.46 5.44
N GLU A 77 19.62 -9.72 5.79
CA GLU A 77 20.82 -10.13 6.53
C GLU A 77 22.10 -9.93 5.71
N SER A 78 22.02 -10.07 4.38
CA SER A 78 23.17 -9.84 3.48
C SER A 78 23.37 -8.38 3.08
N ALA A 79 22.35 -7.53 3.23
CA ALA A 79 22.38 -6.16 2.72
C ALA A 79 23.24 -5.17 3.53
N GLY A 80 23.79 -5.56 4.69
CA GLY A 80 24.80 -4.83 5.46
C GLY A 80 24.44 -3.37 5.80
N LYS A 81 24.66 -2.45 4.85
CA LYS A 81 24.38 -1.01 4.93
C LYS A 81 23.15 -0.61 4.11
N LEU A 82 22.07 -1.39 4.23
CA LEU A 82 20.85 -1.17 3.43
C LEU A 82 20.31 0.26 3.51
N ARG A 83 20.34 0.87 4.70
CA ARG A 83 19.88 2.25 4.89
C ARG A 83 20.74 3.26 4.12
N ASP A 84 22.05 3.05 4.09
CA ASP A 84 22.99 3.93 3.38
C ASP A 84 22.76 3.82 1.87
N GLU A 85 22.54 2.60 1.36
CA GLU A 85 22.21 2.38 -0.05
C GLU A 85 20.89 3.04 -0.43
N LEU A 86 19.85 2.91 0.40
CA LEU A 86 18.58 3.62 0.21
C LEU A 86 18.74 5.14 0.30
N GLY A 87 19.66 5.63 1.13
CA GLY A 87 20.03 7.05 1.20
C GLY A 87 20.55 7.60 -0.12
N LYS A 88 21.14 6.76 -0.97
CA LYS A 88 21.59 7.15 -2.32
C LYS A 88 20.46 7.13 -3.36
N CYS A 89 19.26 6.69 -2.99
CA CYS A 89 18.07 6.64 -3.86
C CYS A 89 17.12 7.81 -3.59
N VAL A 90 17.46 8.72 -2.68
CA VAL A 90 16.63 9.85 -2.29
C VAL A 90 17.44 11.14 -2.34
N ASN A 91 16.79 12.22 -2.78
CA ASN A 91 17.41 13.56 -2.77
C ASN A 91 17.20 14.28 -1.42
N ASN A 92 16.33 13.74 -0.57
CA ASN A 92 16.04 14.24 0.76
C ASN A 92 16.08 13.06 1.76
N PRO A 93 16.93 13.09 2.81
CA PRO A 93 17.00 12.02 3.81
C PRO A 93 15.67 11.70 4.50
N LYS A 94 14.71 12.64 4.52
CA LYS A 94 13.36 12.44 5.05
C LYS A 94 12.49 11.51 4.17
N LEU A 95 12.90 11.22 2.94
CA LEU A 95 12.23 10.28 2.03
C LEU A 95 12.73 8.83 2.18
N ILE A 96 13.66 8.54 3.11
CA ILE A 96 14.16 7.17 3.32
C ILE A 96 13.02 6.18 3.60
N CYS A 97 11.98 6.60 4.34
CA CYS A 97 10.81 5.77 4.62
C CYS A 97 10.05 5.37 3.34
N VAL A 98 10.03 6.24 2.33
CA VAL A 98 9.44 5.97 1.01
C VAL A 98 10.28 4.93 0.26
N ALA A 99 11.61 5.09 0.27
CA ALA A 99 12.52 4.15 -0.37
C ALA A 99 12.47 2.76 0.31
N GLU A 100 12.38 2.70 1.63
CA GLU A 100 12.14 1.46 2.39
C GLU A 100 10.82 0.81 1.97
N CYS A 101 9.75 1.60 1.86
CA CYS A 101 8.43 1.13 1.47
C CYS A 101 8.46 0.49 0.08
N TYR A 102 9.05 1.17 -0.91
CA TYR A 102 9.18 0.65 -2.27
C TYR A 102 10.07 -0.60 -2.33
N LEU A 103 11.20 -0.60 -1.60
CA LEU A 103 12.07 -1.77 -1.53
C LEU A 103 11.32 -3.00 -1.03
N PHE A 104 10.66 -2.91 0.13
CA PHE A 104 9.97 -4.07 0.71
C PHE A 104 8.80 -4.54 -0.16
N ASN A 105 8.09 -3.62 -0.81
CA ASN A 105 7.08 -3.96 -1.81
C ASN A 105 7.65 -4.85 -2.93
N LYS A 106 8.83 -4.49 -3.47
CA LYS A 106 9.50 -5.27 -4.53
C LYS A 106 10.02 -6.61 -4.03
N LEU A 107 10.66 -6.64 -2.85
CA LEU A 107 11.18 -7.88 -2.27
C LEU A 107 10.03 -8.89 -2.02
N LEU A 108 8.92 -8.43 -1.44
CA LEU A 108 7.73 -9.26 -1.21
C LEU A 108 7.15 -9.79 -2.52
N THR A 109 7.02 -8.92 -3.52
CA THR A 109 6.48 -9.30 -4.84
C THR A 109 7.36 -10.34 -5.54
N GLN A 110 8.69 -10.11 -5.59
CA GLN A 110 9.62 -11.03 -6.24
C GLN A 110 9.75 -12.37 -5.50
N ALA A 111 9.61 -12.37 -4.17
CA ALA A 111 9.62 -13.58 -3.36
C ALA A 111 8.26 -14.31 -3.38
N ASN A 112 7.27 -13.83 -4.14
CA ASN A 112 5.91 -14.39 -4.18
C ASN A 112 5.25 -14.47 -2.79
N VAL A 113 5.46 -13.43 -1.97
CA VAL A 113 4.81 -13.27 -0.66
C VAL A 113 3.65 -12.32 -0.80
N GLN A 114 2.45 -12.77 -0.47
CA GLN A 114 1.28 -11.91 -0.46
C GLN A 114 1.29 -11.04 0.81
N PHE A 115 1.06 -9.74 0.64
CA PHE A 115 0.94 -8.74 1.72
C PHE A 115 -0.26 -7.81 1.51
N LYS A 116 -1.06 -8.13 0.49
CA LYS A 116 -2.33 -7.50 0.13
C LYS A 116 -3.17 -8.54 -0.61
N ILE A 117 -4.47 -8.31 -0.71
CA ILE A 117 -5.33 -9.12 -1.58
C ILE A 117 -4.81 -9.00 -3.01
N VAL A 118 -4.60 -10.15 -3.66
CA VAL A 118 -4.18 -10.23 -5.07
C VAL A 118 -5.43 -10.40 -5.93
N PRO A 119 -5.63 -9.58 -6.97
CA PRO A 119 -6.79 -9.72 -7.84
C PRO A 119 -6.64 -10.99 -8.71
N THR A 120 -7.37 -12.04 -8.38
CA THR A 120 -7.40 -13.28 -9.17
C THR A 120 -8.61 -13.32 -10.12
N ASN A 121 -9.75 -12.80 -9.66
CA ASN A 121 -11.03 -12.86 -10.38
C ASN A 121 -11.75 -11.50 -10.39
N ALA A 122 -11.00 -10.40 -10.43
CA ALA A 122 -11.62 -9.07 -10.48
C ALA A 122 -12.43 -8.89 -11.78
N PRO A 123 -13.68 -8.38 -11.71
CA PRO A 123 -14.46 -8.08 -12.90
C PRO A 123 -13.75 -6.99 -13.73
N LYS A 124 -13.96 -7.03 -15.03
CA LYS A 124 -13.42 -6.01 -15.94
C LYS A 124 -14.10 -4.67 -15.64
N PRO A 125 -13.34 -3.56 -15.49
CA PRO A 125 -13.93 -2.23 -15.30
C PRO A 125 -14.76 -1.80 -16.52
N SER A 126 -15.76 -0.95 -16.27
CA SER A 126 -16.36 -0.15 -17.33
C SER A 126 -15.44 1.01 -17.71
N ASP A 127 -15.57 1.50 -18.94
CA ASP A 127 -14.80 2.63 -19.43
C ASP A 127 -15.20 3.91 -18.67
N GLU A 128 -14.23 4.47 -17.96
CA GLU A 128 -14.36 5.74 -17.28
C GLU A 128 -13.56 6.81 -18.03
N LYS A 129 -14.19 7.96 -18.28
CA LYS A 129 -13.54 9.06 -18.99
C LYS A 129 -12.41 9.63 -18.13
N ILE A 130 -11.22 9.75 -18.72
CA ILE A 130 -10.10 10.42 -18.07
C ILE A 130 -10.43 11.91 -17.95
N GLU A 131 -10.27 12.46 -16.75
CA GLU A 131 -10.53 13.86 -16.44
C GLU A 131 -9.24 14.57 -15.97
N ASP A 132 -9.21 15.91 -16.11
CA ASP A 132 -8.05 16.77 -15.75
C ASP A 132 -7.99 17.08 -14.23
N PHE A 133 -8.13 16.04 -13.41
CA PHE A 133 -7.89 16.01 -11.96
C PHE A 133 -7.67 14.55 -11.54
N ILE A 134 -7.07 14.30 -10.37
CA ILE A 134 -6.85 12.94 -9.85
C ILE A 134 -7.94 12.59 -8.84
N GLY A 135 -9.03 11.94 -9.27
CA GLY A 135 -10.14 11.49 -8.46
C GLY A 135 -10.14 10.00 -8.13
N PHE A 136 -10.87 9.67 -7.08
CA PHE A 136 -11.30 8.36 -6.64
C PHE A 136 -12.65 8.57 -5.94
N VAL A 137 -13.63 7.70 -6.12
CA VAL A 137 -14.93 7.66 -5.44
C VAL A 137 -15.30 6.19 -5.27
N GLY A 138 -15.29 5.65 -4.06
CA GLY A 138 -15.63 4.24 -3.79
C GLY A 138 -16.76 4.12 -2.79
N LYS A 139 -17.98 3.87 -3.24
CA LYS A 139 -19.12 3.57 -2.37
C LYS A 139 -19.53 2.09 -2.48
N TYR A 140 -19.54 1.35 -1.38
CA TYR A 140 -20.24 0.06 -1.31
C TYR A 140 -21.02 -0.12 0.00
N LYS A 141 -22.35 -0.23 -0.10
CA LYS A 141 -23.32 -0.10 1.00
C LYS A 141 -23.12 1.21 1.77
N GLU A 142 -22.71 1.10 3.04
CA GLU A 142 -22.33 2.22 3.88
C GLU A 142 -20.91 2.71 3.60
N TRP A 143 -20.12 1.98 2.80
CA TRP A 143 -18.79 2.42 2.41
C TRP A 143 -18.92 3.55 1.41
N VAL A 144 -18.19 4.66 1.55
CA VAL A 144 -18.09 5.79 0.59
C VAL A 144 -16.66 6.32 0.71
N ALA A 145 -15.95 6.57 -0.39
CA ALA A 145 -14.59 7.06 -0.34
C ALA A 145 -14.24 7.91 -1.56
N ILE A 146 -14.38 9.22 -1.44
CA ILE A 146 -13.97 10.19 -2.48
C ILE A 146 -12.61 10.78 -2.13
N LYS A 147 -11.63 10.82 -3.06
CA LYS A 147 -10.37 11.59 -2.94
C LYS A 147 -9.99 12.16 -4.30
N LYS A 148 -9.93 13.49 -4.42
CA LYS A 148 -9.82 14.25 -5.68
C LYS A 148 -8.67 15.25 -5.60
N LEU A 149 -7.89 15.47 -6.67
CA LEU A 149 -6.85 16.51 -6.71
C LEU A 149 -6.78 17.22 -8.07
N GLY A 150 -7.11 18.51 -8.09
CA GLY A 150 -7.11 19.34 -9.32
C GLY A 150 -5.71 19.79 -9.73
N LEU A 151 -5.42 19.77 -11.04
CA LEU A 151 -4.05 19.82 -11.60
C LEU A 151 -3.44 21.23 -11.76
N GLY A 152 -3.86 22.23 -10.98
CA GLY A 152 -3.43 23.62 -11.18
C GLY A 152 -1.92 23.83 -11.02
N LYS A 153 -1.45 23.93 -9.78
CA LYS A 153 -0.01 24.08 -9.43
C LYS A 153 0.45 22.89 -8.60
N VAL A 154 0.11 21.69 -9.06
CA VAL A 154 0.37 20.44 -8.33
C VAL A 154 1.82 20.01 -8.47
N GLN A 155 2.40 19.55 -7.38
CA GLN A 155 3.73 18.96 -7.29
C GLN A 155 3.66 17.43 -7.29
N ASP A 156 4.75 16.76 -7.68
CA ASP A 156 4.80 15.30 -7.80
C ASP A 156 4.46 14.62 -6.46
N TYR A 157 5.00 15.15 -5.36
CA TYR A 157 4.76 14.58 -4.04
C TYR A 157 3.28 14.67 -3.61
N GLU A 158 2.54 15.70 -4.04
CA GLU A 158 1.09 15.83 -3.77
C GLU A 158 0.30 14.75 -4.53
N VAL A 159 0.69 14.48 -5.78
CA VAL A 159 0.14 13.36 -6.57
C VAL A 159 0.43 12.03 -5.89
N SER A 160 1.69 11.80 -5.48
CA SER A 160 2.09 10.62 -4.72
C SER A 160 1.27 10.48 -3.43
N GLY A 161 1.04 11.57 -2.70
CA GLY A 161 0.23 11.60 -1.49
C GLY A 161 -1.21 11.16 -1.73
N ILE A 162 -1.84 11.66 -2.80
CA ILE A 162 -3.21 11.28 -3.16
C ILE A 162 -3.29 9.82 -3.57
N LEU A 163 -2.40 9.35 -4.46
CA LEU A 163 -2.39 7.96 -4.92
C LEU A 163 -2.13 6.99 -3.77
N SER A 164 -1.16 7.31 -2.91
CA SER A 164 -0.85 6.53 -1.70
C SER A 164 -2.03 6.54 -0.72
N GLY A 165 -2.70 7.69 -0.57
CA GLY A 165 -3.91 7.81 0.23
C GLY A 165 -5.03 6.92 -0.28
N VAL A 166 -5.28 6.90 -1.59
CA VAL A 166 -6.25 5.98 -2.20
C VAL A 166 -5.83 4.53 -1.95
N ASN A 167 -4.59 4.17 -2.26
CA ASN A 167 -4.05 2.82 -2.10
C ASN A 167 -4.19 2.30 -0.66
N HIS A 168 -3.84 3.11 0.33
CA HIS A 168 -3.99 2.74 1.74
C HIS A 168 -5.44 2.46 2.15
N SER A 169 -6.39 3.26 1.67
CA SER A 169 -7.80 3.02 1.97
C SER A 169 -8.33 1.73 1.34
N ILE A 170 -7.98 1.46 0.09
CA ILE A 170 -8.49 0.28 -0.63
C ILE A 170 -7.82 -1.02 -0.15
N VAL A 171 -6.53 -1.00 0.22
CA VAL A 171 -5.85 -2.19 0.79
C VAL A 171 -6.51 -2.62 2.11
N ASN A 172 -6.75 -1.68 3.02
CA ASN A 172 -7.39 -2.01 4.31
C ASN A 172 -8.83 -2.50 4.11
N LYS A 173 -9.58 -1.89 3.19
CA LYS A 173 -10.96 -2.32 2.89
C LYS A 173 -11.03 -3.64 2.15
N ALA A 174 -10.04 -3.95 1.30
CA ALA A 174 -9.97 -5.24 0.64
C ALA A 174 -9.85 -6.38 1.66
N PHE A 175 -9.06 -6.22 2.73
CA PHE A 175 -9.02 -7.20 3.81
C PHE A 175 -10.38 -7.36 4.51
N ASP A 176 -11.04 -6.25 4.85
CA ASP A 176 -12.37 -6.29 5.48
C ASP A 176 -13.39 -7.05 4.63
N PHE A 177 -13.44 -6.76 3.32
CA PHE A 177 -14.41 -7.36 2.41
C PHE A 177 -14.04 -8.79 1.98
N ALA A 178 -12.75 -9.15 1.98
CA ALA A 178 -12.32 -10.52 1.73
C ALA A 178 -12.64 -11.47 2.89
N GLY A 179 -13.14 -10.95 4.02
CA GLY A 179 -13.48 -11.76 5.19
C GLY A 179 -12.25 -12.43 5.83
N VAL A 180 -11.06 -11.85 5.66
CA VAL A 180 -9.82 -12.47 6.17
C VAL A 180 -9.86 -12.60 7.69
N ASN A 181 -9.34 -13.72 8.19
CA ASN A 181 -9.19 -13.91 9.62
C ASN A 181 -8.05 -13.02 10.15
N LYS A 182 -8.41 -11.93 10.83
CA LYS A 182 -7.45 -10.98 11.42
C LYS A 182 -6.78 -11.57 12.65
N ASN A 183 -5.72 -12.35 12.43
CA ASN A 183 -4.94 -12.96 13.50
C ASN A 183 -3.97 -11.96 14.17
N ASP A 184 -4.52 -10.92 14.80
CA ASP A 184 -3.75 -9.87 15.48
C ASP A 184 -2.91 -10.43 16.64
N ALA A 185 -3.36 -11.52 17.29
CA ALA A 185 -2.61 -12.21 18.33
C ALA A 185 -1.27 -12.79 17.81
N LEU A 186 -1.27 -13.37 16.60
CA LEU A 186 -0.05 -13.83 15.95
C LEU A 186 0.87 -12.64 15.62
N VAL A 187 0.32 -11.58 15.03
CA VAL A 187 1.08 -10.35 14.74
C VAL A 187 1.77 -9.85 16.00
N ASP A 188 1.02 -9.64 17.07
CA ASP A 188 1.51 -9.14 18.35
C ASP A 188 2.58 -10.06 18.95
N SER A 189 2.37 -11.38 18.89
CA SER A 189 3.35 -12.35 19.40
C SER A 189 4.71 -12.21 18.69
N VAL A 190 4.69 -11.95 17.37
CA VAL A 190 5.88 -11.86 16.53
C VAL A 190 6.54 -10.49 16.64
N VAL A 191 5.80 -9.40 16.90
CA VAL A 191 6.41 -8.05 17.00
C VAL A 191 6.72 -7.61 18.44
N LYS A 192 6.27 -8.36 19.45
CA LYS A 192 6.41 -7.98 20.86
C LYS A 192 7.86 -7.67 21.23
N GLY A 193 8.07 -6.48 21.80
CA GLY A 193 9.38 -6.01 22.26
C GLY A 193 10.35 -5.61 21.15
N LYS A 194 9.97 -5.73 19.87
CA LYS A 194 10.81 -5.37 18.72
C LYS A 194 10.57 -3.91 18.34
N ARG A 195 11.66 -3.16 18.13
CA ARG A 195 11.62 -1.77 17.62
C ARG A 195 11.92 -1.76 16.12
N LYS A 196 11.61 -0.66 15.41
CA LYS A 196 11.95 -0.49 13.99
C LYS A 196 13.46 -0.66 13.75
N SER A 197 13.85 -1.77 13.13
CA SER A 197 15.18 -2.02 12.58
C SER A 197 15.12 -3.19 11.59
N TYR A 198 16.03 -3.24 10.63
CA TYR A 198 16.04 -4.32 9.65
C TYR A 198 16.30 -5.69 10.30
N ASN A 199 17.18 -5.75 11.31
CA ASN A 199 17.44 -6.99 12.04
C ASN A 199 16.18 -7.50 12.77
N ASN A 200 15.40 -6.59 13.37
CA ASN A 200 14.16 -6.97 14.03
C ASN A 200 13.07 -7.39 13.03
N LEU A 201 13.03 -6.77 11.85
CA LEU A 201 12.16 -7.21 10.76
C LEU A 201 12.56 -8.61 10.28
N ALA A 202 13.84 -8.86 9.99
CA ALA A 202 14.34 -10.18 9.60
C ALA A 202 14.00 -11.25 10.65
N ALA A 203 14.22 -10.97 11.94
CA ALA A 203 13.87 -11.86 13.02
C ALA A 203 12.36 -12.12 13.11
N ALA A 204 11.53 -11.10 12.92
CA ALA A 204 10.07 -11.24 12.89
C ALA A 204 9.60 -12.09 11.70
N LEU A 205 10.13 -11.87 10.50
CA LEU A 205 9.77 -12.63 9.31
C LEU A 205 10.19 -14.11 9.42
N LYS A 206 11.39 -14.37 9.97
CA LYS A 206 11.88 -15.73 10.24
C LYS A 206 11.01 -16.48 11.23
N GLU A 207 10.50 -15.78 12.25
CA GLU A 207 9.58 -16.34 13.24
C GLU A 207 8.16 -16.55 12.67
N LEU A 208 7.73 -15.67 11.75
CA LEU A 208 6.41 -15.68 11.15
C LEU A 208 6.23 -16.83 10.15
N GLU A 209 7.22 -17.05 9.27
CA GLU A 209 7.11 -17.99 8.15
C GLU A 209 6.60 -19.39 8.49
N PRO A 210 7.09 -20.09 9.53
CA PRO A 210 6.57 -21.41 9.87
C PRO A 210 5.15 -21.40 10.44
N LYS A 211 4.63 -20.22 10.83
CA LYS A 211 3.28 -20.04 11.42
C LYS A 211 2.24 -19.63 10.37
N LEU A 212 2.65 -19.42 9.11
CA LEU A 212 1.77 -19.05 8.01
C LEU A 212 0.99 -20.26 7.47
N SER A 213 -0.28 -20.02 7.17
CA SER A 213 -1.25 -21.04 6.73
C SER A 213 -1.27 -21.29 5.21
N LYS A 214 -0.52 -20.48 4.47
CA LYS A 214 -0.43 -20.38 3.00
C LYS A 214 -1.75 -20.05 2.32
N ASN A 215 -2.56 -19.21 2.95
CA ASN A 215 -3.83 -18.72 2.40
C ASN A 215 -3.88 -17.18 2.35
N GLN A 216 -5.01 -16.60 1.97
CA GLN A 216 -5.18 -15.15 1.88
C GLN A 216 -5.10 -14.41 3.22
N ASP A 217 -5.35 -15.09 4.35
CA ASP A 217 -5.28 -14.50 5.70
C ASP A 217 -3.83 -14.14 6.05
N ASP A 218 -2.86 -14.90 5.55
CA ASP A 218 -1.45 -14.61 5.75
C ASP A 218 -1.06 -13.25 5.19
N ALA A 219 -1.70 -12.80 4.12
CA ALA A 219 -1.43 -11.49 3.53
C ALA A 219 -1.72 -10.35 4.52
N TYR A 220 -2.78 -10.50 5.32
CA TYR A 220 -3.08 -9.57 6.41
C TYR A 220 -2.00 -9.61 7.50
N VAL A 221 -1.63 -10.82 7.95
CA VAL A 221 -0.63 -10.98 9.02
C VAL A 221 0.72 -10.43 8.60
N VAL A 222 1.20 -10.76 7.40
CA VAL A 222 2.44 -10.22 6.83
C VAL A 222 2.36 -8.70 6.78
N CYS A 223 1.29 -8.14 6.22
CA CYS A 223 1.10 -6.69 6.16
C CYS A 223 1.22 -6.05 7.54
N LYS A 224 0.51 -6.58 8.55
CA LYS A 224 0.47 -6.01 9.90
C LYS A 224 1.78 -6.18 10.68
N VAL A 225 2.56 -7.23 10.44
CA VAL A 225 3.91 -7.34 11.02
C VAL A 225 4.82 -6.21 10.53
N PHE A 226 4.78 -5.87 9.24
CA PHE A 226 5.52 -4.71 8.73
C PHE A 226 5.00 -3.41 9.37
N GLU A 227 3.68 -3.21 9.41
CA GLU A 227 3.08 -1.99 9.96
C GLU A 227 3.41 -1.78 11.45
N ASN A 228 3.31 -2.82 12.27
CA ASN A 228 3.60 -2.73 13.71
C ASN A 228 5.09 -2.52 14.01
N LEU A 229 5.98 -2.89 13.09
CA LEU A 229 7.41 -2.56 13.18
C LEU A 229 7.77 -1.19 12.59
N GLY A 230 6.79 -0.41 12.11
CA GLY A 230 7.01 0.92 11.55
C GLY A 230 7.48 0.94 10.10
N TYR A 231 7.24 -0.15 9.36
CA TYR A 231 7.41 -0.23 7.92
C TYR A 231 6.05 -0.24 7.21
N LYS A 232 6.04 0.02 5.91
CA LYS A 232 4.84 -0.10 5.07
C LYS A 232 5.22 -0.92 3.83
N PRO A 233 4.59 -2.06 3.54
CA PRO A 233 4.93 -2.86 2.36
C PRO A 233 4.18 -2.40 1.08
N TYR A 234 3.39 -1.34 1.17
CA TYR A 234 2.60 -0.77 0.07
C TYR A 234 2.56 0.76 0.21
N ALA A 235 2.32 1.47 -0.91
CA ALA A 235 2.26 2.93 -0.93
C ALA A 235 1.18 3.46 0.05
N SER A 236 1.60 4.28 1.01
CA SER A 236 0.76 4.83 2.08
C SER A 236 1.16 6.29 2.35
N PRO A 237 0.22 7.21 2.64
CA PRO A 237 0.54 8.62 2.83
C PRO A 237 1.55 8.85 3.96
N ASP A 238 1.58 7.98 4.97
CA ASP A 238 2.51 8.04 6.09
C ASP A 238 3.98 8.09 5.64
N MET A 239 4.31 7.43 4.51
CA MET A 239 5.68 7.37 4.00
C MET A 239 6.24 8.75 3.61
N LEU A 240 5.35 9.69 3.26
CA LEU A 240 5.71 11.05 2.82
C LEU A 240 5.72 12.06 3.96
N THR A 241 5.10 11.76 5.10
CA THR A 241 4.79 12.76 6.14
C THR A 241 6.01 13.41 6.79
N ASP A 242 7.15 12.73 6.80
CA ASP A 242 8.40 13.30 7.34
C ASP A 242 8.99 14.37 6.40
N ALA A 243 8.92 14.13 5.09
CA ALA A 243 9.41 15.04 4.05
C ALA A 243 8.41 16.16 3.75
N HIS A 244 7.11 15.81 3.73
CA HIS A 244 5.98 16.65 3.31
C HIS A 244 4.86 16.60 4.36
N PRO A 245 5.00 17.34 5.48
CA PRO A 245 4.05 17.29 6.60
C PRO A 245 2.63 17.78 6.25
N ASP A 246 2.50 18.55 5.18
CA ASP A 246 1.25 19.07 4.61
C ASP A 246 0.34 17.98 4.03
N ILE A 247 0.89 16.82 3.63
CA ILE A 247 0.12 15.65 3.18
C ILE A 247 -0.57 14.94 4.35
N LYS A 248 -0.15 15.21 5.59
CA LYS A 248 -0.63 14.48 6.76
C LYS A 248 -2.16 14.55 6.86
N PRO A 249 -2.86 13.40 6.95
CA PRO A 249 -4.30 13.39 7.14
C PRO A 249 -4.69 14.23 8.36
N PRO A 250 -5.71 15.11 8.26
CA PRO A 250 -6.21 15.86 9.42
C PRO A 250 -6.58 14.90 10.54
N LYS A 251 -6.07 15.14 11.75
CA LYS A 251 -6.51 14.37 12.93
C LYS A 251 -8.01 14.59 13.10
N VAL A 252 -8.78 13.50 13.17
CA VAL A 252 -10.20 13.58 13.54
C VAL A 252 -10.26 14.25 14.93
N LYS A 253 -10.90 15.41 15.02
CA LYS A 253 -11.14 16.06 16.32
C LYS A 253 -11.92 15.06 17.18
N GLY A 254 -11.29 14.59 18.27
CA GLY A 254 -11.92 13.64 19.18
C GLY A 254 -13.30 14.12 19.58
N ARG A 255 -14.30 13.23 19.58
CA ARG A 255 -15.62 13.55 20.13
C ARG A 255 -15.41 13.97 21.59
N LYS A 256 -15.79 15.20 21.95
CA LYS A 256 -15.87 15.59 23.35
C LYS A 256 -16.74 14.55 24.08
N PRO A 257 -16.33 14.05 25.26
CA PRO A 257 -17.20 13.21 26.07
C PRO A 257 -18.52 13.96 26.25
N LYS A 258 -19.65 13.28 26.02
CA LYS A 258 -20.95 13.81 26.44
C LYS A 258 -20.91 13.82 27.98
N GLY A 259 -20.89 15.02 28.55
CA GLY A 259 -21.16 15.21 29.98
C GLY A 259 -22.62 14.94 30.30
#